data_AF-A0A6M1LX21-F1
#
_entry.id   AF-A0A6M1LX21-F1
#
_cell.length_a   1.000
_cell.length_b   1.000
_cell.length_c   1.000
_cell.angle_alpha   90.00
_cell.angle_beta   90.00
_cell.angle_gamma   90.00
#
_symmetry.space_group_name_H-M   'P 1'
#
loop_
_entity.id
_entity.type
_entity.pdbx_description
1 polymer ?
#
loop_
_entity_poly.entity_id
_entity_poly.type
_entity_poly.pdbx_seq_one_letter_code
_entity_poly.pdbx_strand_id
1 'polypeptide(L)'
;LGAVTTTQLAGLTSTQVSGLTTTQVAALTTTQLAGLGSTQIAGLTSGQVASLTTTQIGALTTTQVGALSTAQIRGMETTDLAAL
;
A
#
# COMPACT_ATOMS: atom_id res chain seq x y z
N LEU A 1 1.55 -8.33 -16.94
CA LEU A 1 1.69 -8.81 -15.55
C LEU A 1 0.42 -9.58 -15.23
N GLY A 2 0.51 -10.88 -14.94
CA GLY A 2 -0.66 -11.71 -14.62
C GLY A 2 -1.43 -11.14 -13.44
N ALA A 3 -2.76 -11.18 -13.49
CA ALA A 3 -3.63 -10.57 -12.49
C ALA A 3 -3.32 -11.13 -11.10
N VAL A 4 -2.58 -10.37 -10.29
CA VAL A 4 -2.36 -10.72 -8.88
C VAL A 4 -3.71 -10.59 -8.17
N THR A 5 -4.22 -11.68 -7.62
CA THR A 5 -5.50 -11.66 -6.91
C THR A 5 -5.34 -11.06 -5.52
N THR A 6 -6.43 -10.52 -4.96
CA THR A 6 -6.46 -10.04 -3.57
C THR A 6 -6.09 -11.14 -2.57
N THR A 7 -6.46 -12.39 -2.85
CA THR A 7 -6.09 -13.57 -2.04
C THR A 7 -4.58 -13.81 -2.05
N GLN A 8 -3.93 -13.71 -3.21
CA GLN A 8 -2.47 -13.86 -3.31
C GLN A 8 -1.76 -12.74 -2.54
N LEU A 9 -2.28 -11.51 -2.59
CA LEU A 9 -1.76 -10.37 -1.86
C LEU A 9 -1.93 -10.53 -0.34
N ALA A 10 -3.09 -11.01 0.12
CA ALA A 10 -3.35 -11.29 1.53
C ALA A 10 -2.46 -12.41 2.11
N GLY A 11 -1.96 -13.31 1.26
CA GLY A 11 -1.02 -14.36 1.64
C GLY A 11 0.44 -13.90 1.76
N LEU A 12 0.78 -12.67 1.38
CA LEU A 12 2.15 -12.17 1.47
C LEU A 12 2.54 -11.84 2.92
N THR A 13 3.75 -12.17 3.31
CA THR A 13 4.36 -11.69 4.55
C THR A 13 4.80 -10.23 4.40
N SER A 14 4.96 -9.52 5.52
CA SER A 14 5.48 -8.13 5.51
C SER A 14 6.85 -8.03 4.83
N THR A 15 7.74 -9.01 5.04
CA THR A 15 9.04 -9.08 4.36
C THR A 15 8.91 -9.19 2.84
N GLN A 16 8.00 -10.05 2.36
CA GLN A 16 7.74 -10.19 0.92
C GLN A 16 7.16 -8.90 0.33
N VAL A 17 6.29 -8.20 1.07
CA VAL A 17 5.75 -6.90 0.65
C VAL A 17 6.87 -5.86 0.55
N SER A 18 7.77 -5.78 1.53
CA SER A 18 8.91 -4.86 1.50
C SER A 18 9.87 -5.10 0.32
N GLY A 19 9.90 -6.33 -0.20
CA GLY A 19 10.71 -6.72 -1.36
C GLY A 19 10.09 -6.39 -2.72
N LEU A 20 8.83 -5.93 -2.77
CA LEU A 20 8.21 -5.49 -4.03
C LEU A 20 8.88 -4.21 -4.54
N THR A 21 9.00 -4.08 -5.85
CA THR A 21 9.49 -2.81 -6.41
C THR A 21 8.42 -1.72 -6.31
N THR A 22 8.85 -0.45 -6.30
CA THR A 22 7.93 0.69 -6.34
C THR A 22 7.02 0.63 -7.57
N THR A 23 7.52 0.17 -8.72
CA THR A 23 6.71 -0.03 -9.94
C THR A 23 5.65 -1.12 -9.75
N GLN A 24 5.96 -2.21 -9.06
CA GLN A 24 4.97 -3.27 -8.77
C GLN A 24 3.88 -2.77 -7.82
N VAL A 25 4.25 -1.97 -6.82
CA VAL A 25 3.31 -1.37 -5.87
C VAL A 25 2.42 -0.32 -6.55
N ALA A 26 3.01 0.58 -7.34
CA ALA A 26 2.28 1.58 -8.12
C ALA A 26 1.34 0.97 -9.17
N ALA A 27 1.61 -0.26 -9.63
CA ALA A 27 0.75 -0.97 -10.58
C ALA A 27 -0.47 -1.66 -9.94
N LEU A 28 -0.59 -1.66 -8.60
CA LEU A 28 -1.74 -2.25 -7.92
C LEU A 28 -3.01 -1.41 -8.11
N THR A 29 -4.11 -2.03 -8.44
CA THR A 29 -5.42 -1.36 -8.47
C THR A 29 -5.89 -1.02 -7.05
N THR A 30 -6.83 -0.07 -6.95
CA THR A 30 -7.48 0.29 -5.67
C THR A 30 -8.17 -0.91 -5.02
N THR A 31 -8.78 -1.81 -5.80
CA THR A 31 -9.37 -3.06 -5.31
C THR A 31 -8.32 -4.01 -4.75
N GLN A 32 -7.17 -4.13 -5.39
CA GLN A 32 -6.05 -4.93 -4.89
C GLN A 32 -5.49 -4.35 -3.59
N LEU A 33 -5.35 -3.03 -3.51
CA LEU A 33 -4.94 -2.33 -2.29
C LEU A 33 -5.93 -2.56 -1.16
N ALA A 34 -7.23 -2.40 -1.39
CA ALA A 34 -8.28 -2.65 -0.39
C ALA A 34 -8.31 -4.12 0.08
N GLY A 35 -7.78 -5.05 -0.71
CA GLY A 35 -7.61 -6.45 -0.34
C GLY A 35 -6.39 -6.75 0.54
N LEU A 36 -5.47 -5.80 0.72
CA LEU A 36 -4.31 -5.97 1.62
C LEU A 36 -4.73 -5.90 3.09
N GLY A 37 -4.23 -6.82 3.91
CA GLY A 37 -4.39 -6.73 5.36
C GLY A 37 -3.45 -5.70 5.99
N SER A 38 -3.70 -5.38 7.26
CA SER A 38 -2.86 -4.46 8.05
C SER A 38 -1.39 -4.89 8.11
N THR A 39 -1.12 -6.20 8.20
CA THR A 39 0.25 -6.76 8.18
C THR A 39 0.98 -6.43 6.88
N GLN A 40 0.31 -6.52 5.74
CA GLN A 40 0.90 -6.19 4.45
C GLN A 40 1.12 -4.69 4.31
N ILE A 41 0.14 -3.87 4.74
CA ILE A 41 0.28 -2.41 4.75
C ILE A 41 1.47 -1.99 5.63
N ALA A 42 1.60 -2.54 6.83
CA ALA A 42 2.74 -2.27 7.72
C ALA A 42 4.09 -2.76 7.14
N GLY A 43 4.06 -3.71 6.20
CA GLY A 43 5.24 -4.20 5.49
C GLY A 43 5.73 -3.31 4.35
N LEU A 44 4.95 -2.33 3.91
CA LEU A 44 5.39 -1.38 2.89
C LEU A 44 6.53 -0.49 3.42
N THR A 45 7.50 -0.20 2.58
CA THR A 45 8.53 0.80 2.86
C THR A 45 8.00 2.21 2.56
N SER A 46 8.62 3.24 3.13
CA SER A 46 8.26 4.63 2.81
C SER A 46 8.41 4.96 1.33
N GLY A 47 9.40 4.38 0.65
CA GLY A 47 9.58 4.55 -0.80
C GLY A 47 8.49 3.87 -1.64
N GLN A 48 7.97 2.73 -1.18
CA GLN A 48 6.81 2.10 -1.82
C GLN A 48 5.52 2.91 -1.60
N VAL A 49 5.33 3.45 -0.40
CA VAL A 49 4.18 4.33 -0.11
C VAL A 49 4.23 5.60 -0.95
N ALA A 50 5.40 6.24 -1.06
CA ALA A 50 5.62 7.40 -1.92
C ALA A 50 5.42 7.12 -3.42
N SER A 51 5.44 5.85 -3.84
CA SER A 51 5.18 5.46 -5.23
C SER A 51 3.70 5.24 -5.55
N LEU A 52 2.84 5.21 -4.53
CA LEU A 52 1.40 5.15 -4.74
C LEU A 52 0.89 6.51 -5.24
N THR A 53 -0.10 6.47 -6.10
CA THR A 53 -0.85 7.65 -6.51
C THR A 53 -1.80 8.10 -5.41
N THR A 54 -2.15 9.38 -5.40
CA THR A 54 -3.15 9.93 -4.48
C THR A 54 -4.50 9.20 -4.54
N THR A 55 -4.90 8.72 -5.72
CA THR A 55 -6.12 7.90 -5.88
C THR A 55 -6.01 6.53 -5.19
N GLN A 56 -4.83 5.90 -5.23
CA GLN A 56 -4.58 4.65 -4.51
C GLN A 56 -4.57 4.86 -3.00
N ILE A 57 -3.96 5.96 -2.53
CA ILE A 57 -3.96 6.34 -1.12
C ILE A 57 -5.40 6.60 -0.62
N GLY A 58 -6.18 7.40 -1.35
CA GLY A 58 -7.57 7.69 -0.96
C GLY A 58 -8.51 6.48 -1.04
N ALA A 59 -8.08 5.38 -1.65
CA ALA A 59 -8.80 4.12 -1.65
C ALA A 59 -8.45 3.21 -0.45
N LEU A 60 -7.50 3.59 0.39
CA LEU A 60 -7.18 2.85 1.61
C LEU A 60 -8.36 2.89 2.59
N THR A 61 -8.65 1.76 3.20
CA THR A 61 -9.66 1.66 4.26
C THR A 61 -9.11 2.25 5.57
N THR A 62 -10.00 2.67 6.47
CA THR A 62 -9.61 3.20 7.80
C THR A 62 -8.75 2.24 8.60
N THR A 63 -8.99 0.93 8.49
CA THR A 63 -8.16 -0.12 9.10
C THR A 63 -6.75 -0.14 8.54
N GLN A 64 -6.59 0.07 7.24
CA GLN A 64 -5.28 0.10 6.58
C GLN A 64 -4.53 1.39 6.92
N VAL A 65 -5.23 2.53 6.94
CA VAL A 65 -4.66 3.81 7.38
C VAL A 65 -4.17 3.71 8.83
N GLY A 66 -4.94 3.09 9.72
CA GLY A 66 -4.52 2.85 11.11
C GLY A 66 -3.33 1.88 11.25
N ALA A 67 -3.01 1.11 10.21
CA ALA A 67 -1.85 0.22 10.18
C ALA A 67 -0.57 0.90 9.66
N LEU A 68 -0.67 2.13 9.13
CA LEU A 68 0.49 2.88 8.66
C LEU A 68 1.39 3.30 9.82
N SER A 69 2.67 3.02 9.69
CA SER A 69 3.71 3.53 10.57
C SER A 69 4.02 5.00 10.29
N THR A 70 4.62 5.67 11.27
CA THR A 70 5.07 7.07 11.12
C THR A 70 6.08 7.24 9.97
N ALA A 71 6.92 6.24 9.71
CA ALA A 71 7.88 6.27 8.61
C ALA A 71 7.20 6.25 7.24
N GLN A 72 6.11 5.49 7.10
CA GLN A 72 5.31 5.44 5.87
C GLN A 72 4.55 6.75 5.64
N ILE A 73 3.93 7.30 6.69
CA ILE A 73 3.23 8.59 6.63
C ILE A 73 4.20 9.72 6.24
N ARG A 74 5.45 9.69 6.72
CA ARG A 74 6.49 10.64 6.30
C ARG A 74 6.89 10.52 4.82
N GLY A 75 6.57 9.41 4.17
CA GLY A 75 6.79 9.23 2.74
C GLY A 75 5.65 9.77 1.86
N MET A 76 4.53 10.19 2.45
CA MET A 76 3.37 10.70 1.73
C MET A 76 3.48 12.19 1.44
N GLU A 77 2.89 12.63 0.33
CA GLU A 77 2.75 14.05 0.01
C GLU A 77 1.56 14.67 0.74
N THR A 78 1.51 16.00 0.87
CA THR A 78 0.41 16.68 1.56
C THR A 78 -0.94 16.47 0.86
N THR A 79 -0.94 16.28 -0.46
CA THR A 79 -2.11 15.93 -1.27
C THR A 79 -2.62 14.52 -0.97
N ASP A 80 -1.73 13.58 -0.63
CA ASP A 80 -2.10 12.23 -0.23
C ASP A 80 -2.81 12.24 1.12
N LEU A 81 -2.30 13.03 2.08
CA LEU A 81 -2.95 13.20 3.38
C LEU A 81 -4.33 13.85 3.27
N ALA A 82 -4.53 14.74 2.29
CA ALA A 82 -5.83 15.37 2.05
C ALA A 82 -6.86 14.42 1.41
N ALA A 83 -6.41 13.30 0.84
CA ALA A 83 -7.25 12.30 0.20
C ALA A 83 -7.70 11.15 1.14
N LEU A 84 -7.10 11.06 2.34
CA LEU A 84 -7.46 10.11 3.41
C LEU A 84 -8.68 10.58 4.22
#